data_AF-A0A3L7PFA1-F1
#
_entry.id   AF-A0A3L7PFA1-F1
#
_cell.length_a   1.000
_cell.length_b   1.000
_cell.length_c   1.000
_cell.angle_alpha   90.00
_cell.angle_beta   90.00
_cell.angle_gamma   90.00
#
_symmetry.space_group_name_H-M   'P 1'
#
loop_
_entity.id
_entity.type
_entity.pdbx_description
1 polymer ?
#
loop_
_entity_poly.entity_id
_entity_poly.type
_entity_poly.pdbx_seq_one_letter_code
_entity_poly.pdbx_strand_id
1 'polypeptide(L)'
;MGGEQFTVKLADGKWIEKDDSLPVGDIRRFLPKGVTNQWQEVLIPLAALKGLDIQYLGGLTLDFTSPGRQAVWIDDISFKTAATTIPRAMWLWESNAVLNDAASREELFTFCRNESIEQLWMQLDYKVVRGSPQEAEITLQPTDADPASSRPTTTTAAPTATSAKSQAVERVTCEFPDPGAWRRFLAEAHQARIQVHALDGYPEFALKPQHGVPLLAVVDAVIVFNRESPAEQRFDGIHFDNEPYLLLGWKDRLRREQILREFLELNVECQRPA
;
A
#
# COMPACT_ATOMS: atom_id res chain seq x y z
N MET A 1 16.86 34.29 14.24
CA MET A 1 16.91 35.21 15.40
C MET A 1 15.54 35.45 16.00
N GLY A 2 14.45 35.03 15.34
CA GLY A 2 13.10 35.25 15.83
C GLY A 2 12.65 36.66 15.51
N GLY A 3 11.42 36.81 15.03
CA GLY A 3 10.83 38.08 14.60
C GLY A 3 11.07 38.44 13.14
N GLU A 4 11.60 37.52 12.33
CA GLU A 4 11.70 37.68 10.87
C GLU A 4 10.33 37.96 10.25
N GLN A 5 10.31 38.82 9.22
CA GLN A 5 9.10 39.23 8.52
C GLN A 5 9.27 38.99 7.03
N PHE A 6 8.31 38.28 6.45
CA PHE A 6 8.26 38.00 5.03
C PHE A 6 6.81 37.85 4.58
N THR A 7 6.57 38.19 3.32
CA THR A 7 5.30 37.94 2.65
C THR A 7 5.34 36.56 2.03
N VAL A 8 4.32 35.76 2.30
CA VAL A 8 4.11 34.50 1.58
C VAL A 8 3.41 34.81 0.27
N LYS A 9 3.98 34.33 -0.83
CA LYS A 9 3.37 34.39 -2.16
C LYS A 9 3.24 32.98 -2.73
N LEU A 10 2.21 32.77 -3.53
CA LEU A 10 1.90 31.50 -4.18
C LEU A 10 1.71 31.71 -5.68
N ALA A 11 2.14 30.75 -6.49
CA ALA A 11 1.97 30.81 -7.93
C ALA A 11 1.28 29.54 -8.45
N ASP A 12 0.18 29.74 -9.19
CA ASP A 12 -0.42 28.72 -10.04
C ASP A 12 0.21 28.75 -11.44
N GLY A 13 -0.23 27.87 -12.34
CA GLY A 13 0.27 27.81 -13.72
C GLY A 13 0.27 29.17 -14.45
N LYS A 14 -0.74 30.03 -14.24
CA LYS A 14 -0.83 31.34 -14.90
C LYS A 14 0.17 32.35 -14.34
N TRP A 15 0.48 32.25 -13.04
CA TRP A 15 1.47 33.12 -12.40
C TRP A 15 2.90 32.67 -12.72
N ILE A 16 3.13 31.36 -12.81
CA ILE A 16 4.42 30.79 -13.23
C ILE A 16 4.78 31.23 -14.65
N GLU A 17 3.83 31.23 -15.59
CA GLU A 17 4.05 31.74 -16.97
C GLU A 17 4.47 33.22 -17.01
N LYS A 18 4.13 33.98 -15.98
CA LYS A 18 4.48 35.41 -15.85
C LYS A 18 5.76 35.66 -15.06
N ASP A 19 6.42 34.60 -14.58
CA ASP A 19 7.56 34.67 -13.68
C ASP A 19 7.27 35.52 -12.42
N ASP A 20 6.05 35.38 -11.89
CA ASP A 20 5.59 36.15 -10.73
C ASP A 20 4.74 35.26 -9.80
N SER A 21 4.32 35.81 -8.66
CA SER A 21 3.54 35.10 -7.64
C SER A 21 2.52 36.01 -6.97
N LEU A 22 1.35 35.45 -6.65
CA LEU A 22 0.29 36.18 -5.95
C LEU A 22 0.62 36.30 -4.45
N PRO A 23 0.67 37.51 -3.87
CA PRO A 23 0.81 37.68 -2.43
C PRO A 23 -0.42 37.18 -1.68
N VAL A 24 -0.25 36.18 -0.80
CA VAL A 24 -1.35 35.60 -0.01
C VAL A 24 -1.41 36.17 1.41
N GLY A 25 -0.32 36.77 1.88
CA GLY A 25 -0.28 37.57 3.11
C GLY A 25 1.09 37.59 3.79
N ASP A 26 1.25 38.49 4.74
CA ASP A 26 2.39 38.49 5.67
C ASP A 26 2.37 37.22 6.55
N ILE A 27 3.54 36.70 6.92
CA ILE A 27 3.67 35.52 7.77
C ILE A 27 2.85 35.61 9.07
N ARG A 28 2.66 36.81 9.65
CA ARG A 28 1.87 37.01 10.87
C ARG A 28 0.38 36.68 10.68
N ARG A 29 -0.12 36.64 9.45
CA ARG A 29 -1.47 36.15 9.14
C ARG A 29 -1.63 34.68 9.50
N PHE A 30 -0.58 33.88 9.28
CA PHE A 30 -0.58 32.44 9.51
C PHE A 30 0.12 32.06 10.82
N LEU A 31 0.94 32.97 11.36
CA LEU A 31 1.68 32.82 12.59
C LEU A 31 1.54 34.09 13.46
N PRO A 32 0.43 34.26 14.20
CA PRO A 32 0.11 35.53 14.87
C PRO A 32 1.17 36.03 15.86
N LYS A 33 1.94 35.11 16.45
CA LYS A 33 3.06 35.44 17.37
C LYS A 33 4.38 35.75 16.65
N GLY A 34 4.39 35.69 15.32
CA GLY A 34 5.59 35.82 14.50
C GLY A 34 6.48 34.58 14.53
N VAL A 35 7.54 34.63 13.73
CA VAL A 35 8.59 33.61 13.68
C VAL A 35 9.35 33.61 15.00
N THR A 36 9.59 32.44 15.59
CA THR A 36 10.38 32.30 16.82
C THR A 36 11.63 31.45 16.59
N ASN A 37 12.34 31.14 17.68
CA ASN A 37 13.45 30.19 17.67
C ASN A 37 13.03 28.74 17.95
N GLN A 38 11.72 28.46 18.02
CA GLN A 38 11.15 27.12 18.15
C GLN A 38 10.49 26.70 16.83
N TRP A 39 10.45 25.39 16.59
CA TRP A 39 9.69 24.84 15.47
C TRP A 39 8.21 25.13 15.64
N GLN A 40 7.61 25.70 14.59
CA GLN A 40 6.21 26.07 14.55
C GLN A 40 5.61 25.65 13.22
N GLU A 41 4.49 24.95 13.28
CA GLU A 41 3.71 24.65 12.09
C GLU A 41 2.96 25.90 11.61
N VAL A 42 3.00 26.13 10.30
CA VAL A 42 2.31 27.22 9.63
C VAL A 42 1.29 26.64 8.65
N LEU A 43 0.01 26.86 8.92
CA LEU A 43 -1.08 26.40 8.06
C LEU A 43 -1.58 27.54 7.18
N ILE A 44 -1.46 27.37 5.86
CA ILE A 44 -1.99 28.29 4.86
C ILE A 44 -3.27 27.67 4.28
N PRO A 45 -4.46 28.22 4.57
CA PRO A 45 -5.73 27.64 4.12
C PRO A 45 -5.95 27.88 2.63
N LEU A 46 -5.43 26.98 1.78
CA LEU A 46 -5.48 27.11 0.31
C LEU A 46 -6.91 27.29 -0.23
N ALA A 47 -7.89 26.58 0.33
CA ALA A 47 -9.30 26.67 -0.08
C ALA A 47 -9.93 28.06 0.16
N ALA A 48 -9.38 28.85 1.08
CA ALA A 48 -9.86 30.20 1.38
C ALA A 48 -9.19 31.28 0.51
N LEU A 49 -8.15 30.92 -0.26
CA LEU A 49 -7.45 31.84 -1.14
C LEU A 49 -8.27 32.05 -2.43
N LYS A 50 -8.37 33.31 -2.84
CA LYS A 50 -9.05 33.70 -4.10
C LYS A 50 -8.00 34.05 -5.14
N GLY A 51 -8.29 33.76 -6.41
CA GLY A 51 -7.43 34.16 -7.53
C GLY A 51 -6.25 33.22 -7.82
N LEU A 52 -6.29 32.00 -7.27
CA LEU A 52 -5.36 30.91 -7.60
C LEU A 52 -6.15 29.69 -8.05
N ASP A 53 -5.67 29.03 -9.10
CA ASP A 53 -6.08 27.69 -9.46
C ASP A 53 -5.25 26.66 -8.67
N ILE A 54 -5.83 26.13 -7.61
CA ILE A 54 -5.14 25.21 -6.70
C ILE A 54 -4.79 23.88 -7.39
N GLN A 55 -5.46 23.50 -8.48
CA GLN A 55 -5.12 22.28 -9.24
C GLN A 55 -3.74 22.37 -9.90
N TYR A 56 -3.28 23.60 -10.18
CA TYR A 56 -2.01 23.88 -10.86
C TYR A 56 -1.08 24.74 -10.01
N LEU A 57 -1.17 24.62 -8.67
CA LEU A 57 -0.26 25.30 -7.77
C LEU A 57 1.16 24.72 -7.92
N GLY A 58 2.14 25.58 -8.20
CA GLY A 58 3.52 25.13 -8.46
C GLY A 58 4.62 26.02 -7.85
N GLY A 59 4.29 27.17 -7.28
CA GLY A 59 5.27 28.07 -6.67
C GLY A 59 4.91 28.48 -5.25
N LEU A 60 5.91 28.44 -4.36
CA LEU A 60 5.90 29.07 -3.04
C LEU A 60 7.10 30.03 -2.97
N THR A 61 6.83 31.30 -2.66
CA THR A 61 7.87 32.32 -2.51
C THR A 61 7.77 32.95 -1.13
N LEU A 62 8.89 33.02 -0.43
CA LEU A 62 9.04 33.74 0.83
C LEU A 62 9.78 35.05 0.54
N ASP A 63 9.03 36.15 0.48
CA ASP A 63 9.55 37.45 0.06
C ASP A 63 9.94 38.31 1.27
N PHE A 64 11.24 38.51 1.45
CA PHE A 64 11.82 39.32 2.53
C PHE A 64 11.99 40.77 2.07
N THR A 65 11.04 41.63 2.43
CA THR A 65 11.04 43.04 1.99
C THR A 65 11.78 43.99 2.93
N SER A 66 12.24 43.50 4.09
CA SER A 66 12.92 44.33 5.09
C SER A 66 14.45 44.26 4.93
N PRO A 67 15.16 45.41 4.88
CA PRO A 67 16.62 45.43 4.76
C PRO A 67 17.31 44.75 5.94
N GLY A 68 18.41 44.04 5.65
CA GLY A 68 19.24 43.38 6.67
C GLY A 68 19.36 41.88 6.44
N ARG A 69 20.22 41.24 7.24
CA ARG A 69 20.42 39.79 7.18
C ARG A 69 19.29 39.09 7.94
N GLN A 70 18.43 38.39 7.21
CA GLN A 70 17.37 37.55 7.77
C GLN A 70 17.61 36.09 7.38
N ALA A 71 17.19 35.17 8.23
CA ALA A 71 17.26 33.74 7.97
C ALA A 71 16.07 33.05 8.62
N VAL A 72 15.44 32.15 7.87
CA VAL A 72 14.40 31.25 8.35
C VAL A 72 14.79 29.84 7.98
N TRP A 73 14.44 28.88 8.84
CA TRP A 73 14.65 27.46 8.57
C TRP A 73 13.31 26.81 8.30
N ILE A 74 13.30 25.92 7.31
CA ILE A 74 12.12 25.16 6.88
C ILE A 74 12.52 23.70 6.95
N ASP A 75 11.67 22.88 7.57
CA ASP A 75 11.87 21.44 7.68
C ASP A 75 11.06 20.70 6.61
N ASP A 76 9.73 20.75 6.71
CA ASP A 76 8.80 20.14 5.75
C ASP A 76 7.84 21.17 5.11
N ILE A 77 7.44 20.88 3.87
CA ILE A 77 6.37 21.57 3.15
C ILE A 77 5.45 20.51 2.54
N SER A 78 4.21 20.46 3.00
CA SER A 78 3.23 19.45 2.57
C SER A 78 1.82 20.03 2.39
N PHE A 79 1.03 19.38 1.55
CA PHE A 79 -0.41 19.67 1.43
C PHE A 79 -1.18 18.94 2.52
N LYS A 80 -2.08 19.67 3.21
CA LYS A 80 -2.95 19.11 4.26
C LYS A 80 -4.41 19.33 3.90
N THR A 81 -5.21 18.29 3.98
CA THR A 81 -6.67 18.38 4.00
C THR A 81 -7.13 18.84 5.40
N ALA A 82 -8.20 19.64 5.48
CA ALA A 82 -8.70 20.13 6.76
C ALA A 82 -9.10 18.95 7.65
N ALA A 83 -8.31 18.71 8.70
CA ALA A 83 -8.55 17.80 9.82
C ALA A 83 -9.35 16.53 9.48
N THR A 84 -8.78 15.62 8.71
CA THR A 84 -8.97 14.22 9.05
C THR A 84 -8.11 13.98 10.28
N THR A 85 -8.73 13.75 11.44
CA THR A 85 -8.08 12.95 12.48
C THR A 85 -7.45 11.77 11.77
N ILE A 86 -6.12 11.63 11.82
CA ILE A 86 -5.49 10.43 11.27
C ILE A 86 -6.14 9.28 12.03
N PRO A 87 -6.88 8.38 11.37
CA PRO A 87 -7.58 7.30 12.04
C PRO A 87 -6.56 6.57 12.91
N ARG A 88 -6.78 6.49 14.22
CA ARG A 88 -5.84 5.72 15.05
C ARG A 88 -5.98 4.27 14.63
N ALA A 89 -4.86 3.64 14.33
CA ALA A 89 -4.79 2.23 14.02
C ALA A 89 -4.25 1.47 15.22
N MET A 90 -4.71 0.24 15.40
CA MET A 90 -4.19 -0.69 16.40
C MET A 90 -3.97 -2.05 15.79
N TRP A 91 -2.85 -2.65 16.16
CA TRP A 91 -2.55 -4.03 15.85
C TRP A 91 -3.19 -4.96 16.89
N LEU A 92 -3.93 -5.96 16.40
CA LEU A 92 -4.47 -7.05 17.21
C LEU A 92 -3.85 -8.40 16.81
N TRP A 93 -3.22 -9.05 17.80
CA TRP A 93 -2.77 -10.44 17.72
C TRP A 93 -3.83 -11.39 18.28
N GLU A 94 -3.73 -12.69 17.96
CA GLU A 94 -4.66 -13.71 18.46
C GLU A 94 -6.13 -13.45 18.10
N SER A 95 -6.38 -13.09 16.83
CA SER A 95 -7.72 -12.76 16.32
C SER A 95 -8.79 -13.78 16.71
N ASN A 96 -8.45 -15.07 16.82
CA ASN A 96 -9.39 -16.12 17.25
C ASN A 96 -10.06 -15.88 18.61
N ALA A 97 -9.38 -15.21 19.54
CA ALA A 97 -9.94 -14.88 20.84
C ALA A 97 -11.14 -13.92 20.72
N VAL A 98 -11.07 -12.96 19.80
CA VAL A 98 -12.17 -12.01 19.56
C VAL A 98 -13.16 -12.54 18.53
N LEU A 99 -12.73 -13.26 17.50
CA LEU A 99 -13.62 -13.79 16.46
C LEU A 99 -14.69 -14.73 17.04
N ASN A 100 -14.33 -15.52 18.06
CA ASN A 100 -15.20 -16.58 18.58
C ASN A 100 -15.95 -16.21 19.87
N ASP A 101 -15.58 -15.12 20.55
CA ASP A 101 -16.22 -14.69 21.80
C ASP A 101 -16.90 -13.31 21.68
N ALA A 102 -18.21 -13.27 21.85
CA ALA A 102 -19.00 -12.04 21.67
C ALA A 102 -18.71 -10.98 22.74
N ALA A 103 -18.38 -11.39 23.98
CA ALA A 103 -18.07 -10.45 25.05
C ALA A 103 -16.73 -9.73 24.76
N SER A 104 -15.72 -10.49 24.33
CA SER A 104 -14.41 -9.96 23.93
C SER A 104 -14.49 -9.01 22.73
N ARG A 105 -15.40 -9.24 21.76
CA ARG A 105 -15.65 -8.27 20.67
C ARG A 105 -16.24 -6.96 21.18
N GLU A 106 -17.25 -7.02 22.03
CA GLU A 106 -17.87 -5.81 22.56
C GLU A 106 -16.89 -5.02 23.43
N GLU A 107 -16.05 -5.71 24.20
CA GLU A 107 -14.96 -5.08 24.96
C GLU A 107 -13.97 -4.37 24.02
N LEU A 108 -13.51 -5.04 22.97
CA LEU A 108 -12.62 -4.47 21.95
C LEU A 108 -13.25 -3.24 21.27
N PHE A 109 -14.50 -3.33 20.81
CA PHE A 109 -15.16 -2.20 20.14
C PHE A 109 -15.42 -1.04 21.11
N THR A 110 -15.72 -1.32 22.37
CA THR A 110 -15.83 -0.29 23.40
C THR A 110 -14.50 0.42 23.63
N PHE A 111 -13.40 -0.33 23.73
CA PHE A 111 -12.06 0.24 23.83
C PHE A 111 -11.73 1.11 22.61
N CYS A 112 -11.98 0.60 21.40
CA CYS A 112 -11.71 1.33 20.17
C CYS A 112 -12.49 2.65 20.10
N ARG A 113 -13.78 2.65 20.47
CA ARG A 113 -14.58 3.88 20.56
C ARG A 113 -14.02 4.89 21.55
N ASN A 114 -13.65 4.44 22.75
CA ASN A 114 -13.13 5.32 23.80
C ASN A 114 -11.79 5.95 23.41
N GLU A 115 -10.96 5.20 22.71
CA GLU A 115 -9.65 5.64 22.26
C GLU A 115 -9.65 6.27 20.86
N SER A 116 -10.80 6.39 20.19
CA SER A 116 -10.90 6.88 18.81
C SER A 116 -10.01 6.08 17.83
N ILE A 117 -10.01 4.75 17.98
CA ILE A 117 -9.38 3.78 17.08
C ILE A 117 -10.41 3.40 16.02
N GLU A 118 -10.07 3.67 14.77
CA GLU A 118 -10.93 3.50 13.60
C GLU A 118 -10.34 2.50 12.61
N GLN A 119 -9.13 1.98 12.87
CA GLN A 119 -8.51 0.94 12.07
C GLN A 119 -7.96 -0.19 12.96
N LEU A 120 -8.25 -1.42 12.59
CA LEU A 120 -7.68 -2.62 13.19
C LEU A 120 -6.86 -3.39 12.16
N TRP A 121 -5.62 -3.70 12.50
CA TRP A 121 -4.77 -4.61 11.74
C TRP A 121 -4.77 -5.95 12.47
N MET A 122 -5.51 -6.92 11.95
CA MET A 122 -5.79 -8.17 12.65
C MET A 122 -5.03 -9.31 12.02
N GLN A 123 -4.28 -10.04 12.84
CA GLN A 123 -3.58 -11.24 12.40
C GLN A 123 -4.54 -12.22 11.73
N LEU A 124 -4.24 -12.64 10.51
CA LEU A 124 -4.99 -13.68 9.84
C LEU A 124 -4.66 -15.05 10.43
N ASP A 125 -5.71 -15.83 10.70
CA ASP A 125 -5.58 -17.28 10.88
C ASP A 125 -5.95 -17.96 9.56
N TYR A 126 -4.98 -18.65 8.97
CA TYR A 126 -5.15 -19.35 7.69
C TYR A 126 -4.35 -20.64 7.66
N LYS A 127 -4.79 -21.57 6.81
CA LYS A 127 -4.06 -22.80 6.52
C LYS A 127 -3.54 -22.74 5.09
N VAL A 128 -2.24 -22.96 4.93
CA VAL A 128 -1.61 -23.11 3.62
C VAL A 128 -1.90 -24.52 3.10
N VAL A 129 -2.62 -24.59 1.98
CA VAL A 129 -2.90 -25.83 1.24
C VAL A 129 -2.01 -25.86 0.02
N ARG A 130 -1.23 -26.93 -0.13
CA ARG A 130 -0.37 -27.15 -1.30
C ARG A 130 -1.04 -28.19 -2.20
N GLY A 131 -1.46 -27.77 -3.40
CA GLY A 131 -2.06 -28.64 -4.39
C GLY A 131 -1.04 -29.58 -5.03
N SER A 132 -1.44 -30.82 -5.33
CA SER A 132 -0.63 -31.71 -6.17
C SER A 132 -0.50 -31.14 -7.59
N PRO A 133 0.64 -31.31 -8.28
CA PRO A 133 0.79 -30.82 -9.65
C PRO A 133 -0.28 -31.44 -10.56
N GLN A 134 -1.12 -30.63 -11.17
CA GLN A 134 -2.04 -31.07 -12.22
C GLN A 134 -1.26 -31.07 -13.55
N GLU A 135 -1.03 -32.25 -14.13
CA GLU A 135 -0.51 -32.34 -15.51
C GLU A 135 -1.54 -31.70 -16.44
N ALA A 136 -1.16 -30.57 -17.06
CA ALA A 136 -1.98 -29.98 -18.11
C ALA A 136 -1.95 -30.93 -19.31
N GLU A 137 -3.05 -31.65 -19.54
CA GLU A 137 -3.25 -32.47 -20.73
C GLU A 137 -3.38 -31.54 -21.94
N ILE A 138 -2.26 -31.29 -22.63
CA ILE A 138 -2.25 -30.56 -23.89
C ILE A 138 -2.92 -31.47 -24.93
N THR A 139 -4.22 -31.28 -25.12
CA THR A 139 -4.94 -31.86 -26.26
C THR A 139 -4.47 -31.12 -27.52
N LEU A 140 -3.48 -31.68 -28.22
CA LEU A 140 -3.12 -31.25 -29.55
C LEU A 140 -4.30 -31.58 -30.48
N GLN A 141 -5.09 -30.56 -30.84
CA GLN A 141 -6.01 -30.70 -31.96
C GLN A 141 -5.18 -30.86 -33.24
N PRO A 142 -5.46 -31.89 -34.09
CA PRO A 142 -4.79 -32.01 -35.37
C PRO A 142 -5.22 -30.82 -36.23
N THR A 143 -4.26 -29.98 -36.62
CA THR A 143 -4.50 -28.96 -37.65
C THR A 143 -4.74 -29.63 -38.99
N ASP A 144 -5.81 -29.21 -39.65
CA ASP A 144 -6.25 -29.71 -40.95
C ASP A 144 -5.11 -29.65 -41.98
N ALA A 145 -4.85 -30.80 -42.61
CA ALA A 145 -3.91 -30.93 -43.71
C ALA A 145 -4.52 -30.36 -44.99
N ASP A 146 -3.89 -29.32 -45.55
CA ASP A 146 -4.20 -28.78 -46.87
C ASP A 146 -3.62 -29.70 -47.97
N PRO A 147 -4.37 -30.11 -49.01
CA PRO A 147 -3.91 -31.09 -49.99
C PRO A 147 -3.43 -30.41 -51.28
N ALA A 148 -2.12 -30.40 -51.54
CA ALA A 148 -1.53 -30.60 -52.88
C ALA A 148 -0.03 -30.24 -52.92
N SER A 149 0.83 -31.20 -53.29
CA SER A 149 1.73 -31.11 -54.44
C SER A 149 2.78 -32.23 -54.42
N SER A 150 3.16 -32.66 -55.62
CA SER A 150 3.75 -33.95 -55.99
C SER A 150 5.29 -33.90 -56.09
N ARG A 151 5.99 -34.84 -55.39
CA ARG A 151 7.30 -35.51 -55.67
C ARG A 151 8.62 -34.68 -55.86
N PRO A 152 9.82 -35.31 -55.75
CA PRO A 152 10.30 -36.32 -54.79
C PRO A 152 11.70 -36.02 -54.18
N THR A 153 11.99 -36.65 -53.02
CA THR A 153 13.31 -37.04 -52.46
C THR A 153 14.45 -36.02 -52.37
N THR A 154 14.80 -35.60 -51.15
CA THR A 154 16.18 -35.60 -50.64
C THR A 154 16.17 -35.75 -49.11
N THR A 155 16.94 -36.71 -48.61
CA THR A 155 17.24 -36.97 -47.20
C THR A 155 17.76 -35.71 -46.50
N THR A 156 17.08 -35.24 -45.46
CA THR A 156 17.64 -34.30 -44.48
C THR A 156 16.98 -34.56 -43.12
N ALA A 157 17.81 -34.54 -42.08
CA ALA A 157 17.53 -34.94 -40.71
C ALA A 157 16.28 -34.26 -40.11
N ALA A 158 15.54 -35.02 -39.30
CA ALA A 158 14.44 -34.53 -38.48
C ALA A 158 14.94 -33.45 -37.50
N PRO A 159 14.24 -32.31 -37.36
CA PRO A 159 14.47 -31.43 -36.22
C PRO A 159 13.89 -32.11 -34.98
N THR A 160 14.75 -32.40 -34.01
CA THR A 160 14.33 -32.82 -32.67
C THR A 160 13.48 -31.70 -32.09
N ALA A 161 12.17 -31.91 -32.00
CA ALA A 161 11.27 -31.01 -31.29
C ALA A 161 11.64 -31.04 -29.80
N THR A 162 12.38 -30.04 -29.34
CA THR A 162 12.59 -29.80 -27.92
C THR A 162 11.25 -29.40 -27.32
N SER A 163 10.58 -30.36 -26.68
CA SER A 163 9.46 -30.08 -25.78
C SER A 163 9.94 -29.10 -24.71
N ALA A 164 9.44 -27.88 -24.76
CA ALA A 164 9.53 -26.96 -23.64
C ALA A 164 8.70 -27.57 -22.51
N LYS A 165 9.37 -28.11 -21.48
CA LYS A 165 8.71 -28.51 -20.24
C LYS A 165 8.09 -27.27 -19.62
N SER A 166 6.78 -27.13 -19.73
CA SER A 166 6.03 -26.19 -18.91
C SER A 166 6.30 -26.53 -17.45
N GLN A 167 6.93 -25.63 -16.70
CA GLN A 167 7.08 -25.81 -15.26
C GLN A 167 5.68 -25.82 -14.65
N ALA A 168 5.26 -26.96 -14.12
CA ALA A 168 4.08 -27.05 -13.28
C ALA A 168 4.35 -26.22 -12.02
N VAL A 169 3.71 -25.06 -11.90
CA VAL A 169 3.75 -24.26 -10.68
C VAL A 169 2.85 -24.96 -9.67
N GLU A 170 3.44 -25.46 -8.58
CA GLU A 170 2.70 -25.99 -7.44
C GLU A 170 1.74 -24.88 -6.94
N ARG A 171 0.43 -25.10 -7.04
CA ARG A 171 -0.55 -24.12 -6.58
C ARG A 171 -0.58 -24.14 -5.06
N VAL A 172 -0.11 -23.05 -4.46
CA VAL A 172 -0.25 -22.78 -3.03
C VAL A 172 -1.47 -21.90 -2.84
N THR A 173 -2.42 -22.34 -2.02
CA THR A 173 -3.64 -21.58 -1.68
C THR A 173 -3.75 -21.43 -0.16
N CYS A 174 -4.43 -20.38 0.32
CA CYS A 174 -4.81 -20.27 1.72
C CYS A 174 -6.31 -20.46 1.91
N GLU A 175 -6.67 -21.13 3.00
CA GLU A 175 -8.05 -21.25 3.45
C GLU A 175 -8.20 -20.66 4.85
N PHE A 176 -9.23 -19.83 5.04
CA PHE A 176 -9.64 -19.36 6.36
C PHE A 176 -10.37 -20.48 7.11
N PRO A 177 -9.92 -20.89 8.32
CA PRO A 177 -10.55 -21.99 9.05
C PRO A 177 -12.03 -21.75 9.38
N ASP A 178 -12.39 -20.50 9.71
CA ASP A 178 -13.77 -20.09 9.92
C ASP A 178 -14.05 -18.76 9.19
N PRO A 179 -14.44 -18.81 7.89
CA PRO A 179 -14.82 -17.61 7.15
C PRO A 179 -16.08 -16.94 7.72
N GLY A 180 -16.95 -17.69 8.42
CA GLY A 180 -18.19 -17.18 8.99
C GLY A 180 -17.94 -16.28 10.20
N ALA A 181 -16.99 -16.65 11.06
CA ALA A 181 -16.55 -15.82 12.17
C ALA A 181 -15.95 -14.49 11.69
N TRP A 182 -15.10 -14.53 10.66
CA TRP A 182 -14.55 -13.31 10.04
C TRP A 182 -15.64 -12.42 9.46
N ARG A 183 -16.56 -12.96 8.66
CA ARG A 183 -17.67 -12.16 8.09
C ARG A 183 -18.52 -11.49 9.15
N ARG A 184 -18.80 -12.19 10.26
CA ARG A 184 -19.54 -11.63 11.40
C ARG A 184 -18.76 -10.49 12.06
N PHE A 185 -17.49 -10.71 12.36
CA PHE A 185 -16.64 -9.68 12.97
C PHE A 185 -16.55 -8.44 12.09
N LEU A 186 -16.32 -8.61 10.78
CA LEU A 186 -16.22 -7.50 9.82
C LEU A 186 -17.50 -6.69 9.76
N ALA A 187 -18.67 -7.35 9.76
CA ALA A 187 -19.96 -6.66 9.82
C ALA A 187 -20.12 -5.83 11.11
N GLU A 188 -19.79 -6.40 12.27
CA GLU A 188 -19.89 -5.70 13.55
C GLU A 188 -18.89 -4.54 13.64
N ALA A 189 -17.65 -4.72 13.15
CA ALA A 189 -16.62 -3.68 13.11
C ALA A 189 -17.03 -2.50 12.22
N HIS A 190 -17.54 -2.77 11.01
CA HIS A 190 -18.01 -1.71 10.11
C HIS A 190 -19.22 -0.96 10.68
N GLN A 191 -20.13 -1.63 11.38
CA GLN A 191 -21.22 -0.96 12.11
C GLN A 191 -20.68 -0.01 13.19
N ALA A 192 -19.55 -0.36 13.82
CA ALA A 192 -18.83 0.49 14.76
C ALA A 192 -17.95 1.57 14.09
N ARG A 193 -17.96 1.68 12.75
CA ARG A 193 -17.09 2.57 11.95
C ARG A 193 -15.60 2.26 12.12
N ILE A 194 -15.26 0.99 12.29
CA ILE A 194 -13.89 0.49 12.36
C ILE A 194 -13.59 -0.25 11.06
N GLN A 195 -12.54 0.20 10.37
CA GLN A 195 -11.97 -0.50 9.23
C GLN A 195 -11.09 -1.65 9.70
N VAL A 196 -11.14 -2.79 9.00
CA VAL A 196 -10.40 -3.99 9.37
C VAL A 196 -9.50 -4.40 8.21
N HIS A 197 -8.21 -4.42 8.49
CA HIS A 197 -7.21 -4.85 7.53
C HIS A 197 -6.66 -6.21 7.95
N ALA A 198 -6.56 -7.10 6.97
CA ALA A 198 -5.90 -8.37 7.10
C ALA A 198 -4.41 -8.15 7.35
N LEU A 199 -3.87 -8.72 8.40
CA LEU A 199 -2.44 -8.64 8.70
C LEU A 199 -1.82 -10.03 8.64
N ASP A 200 -0.70 -10.11 7.94
CA ASP A 200 0.19 -11.25 7.95
C ASP A 200 1.65 -10.76 7.91
N GLY A 201 2.63 -11.64 8.07
CA GLY A 201 4.02 -11.26 7.87
C GLY A 201 5.02 -12.20 8.53
N TYR A 202 6.07 -12.52 7.78
CA TYR A 202 7.20 -13.31 8.23
C TYR A 202 8.51 -12.81 7.58
N PRO A 203 9.67 -12.83 8.28
CA PRO A 203 10.99 -12.53 7.73
C PRO A 203 11.28 -13.21 6.40
N GLU A 204 10.90 -14.48 6.29
CA GLU A 204 11.16 -15.31 5.14
C GLU A 204 10.41 -14.82 3.90
N PHE A 205 9.30 -14.11 4.03
CA PHE A 205 8.54 -13.59 2.88
C PHE A 205 9.32 -12.56 2.08
N ALA A 206 10.33 -11.91 2.67
CA ALA A 206 11.22 -11.01 1.94
C ALA A 206 12.16 -11.74 0.94
N LEU A 207 12.22 -13.08 1.00
CA LEU A 207 13.03 -13.90 0.12
C LEU A 207 12.18 -14.43 -1.04
N LYS A 208 12.74 -14.33 -2.25
CA LYS A 208 12.07 -14.72 -3.51
C LYS A 208 11.49 -16.14 -3.50
N PRO A 209 12.15 -17.17 -2.97
CA PRO A 209 11.58 -18.52 -2.94
C PRO A 209 10.30 -18.64 -2.08
N GLN A 210 10.02 -17.67 -1.22
CA GLN A 210 8.90 -17.68 -0.29
C GLN A 210 7.76 -16.74 -0.70
N HIS A 211 7.94 -15.94 -1.75
CA HIS A 211 6.91 -15.01 -2.25
C HIS A 211 5.58 -15.68 -2.61
N GLY A 212 5.58 -16.98 -2.91
CA GLY A 212 4.35 -17.72 -3.24
C GLY A 212 3.31 -17.70 -2.12
N VAL A 213 3.72 -17.65 -0.84
CA VAL A 213 2.77 -17.59 0.29
C VAL A 213 2.08 -16.22 0.39
N PRO A 214 2.79 -15.08 0.51
CA PRO A 214 2.13 -13.77 0.58
C PRO A 214 1.35 -13.44 -0.70
N LEU A 215 1.88 -13.76 -1.89
CA LEU A 215 1.25 -13.40 -3.17
C LEU A 215 0.07 -14.31 -3.53
N LEU A 216 0.31 -15.62 -3.66
CA LEU A 216 -0.69 -16.55 -4.21
C LEU A 216 -1.63 -17.11 -3.14
N ALA A 217 -1.24 -17.02 -1.88
CA ALA A 217 -1.99 -17.65 -0.80
C ALA A 217 -2.75 -16.58 -0.02
N VAL A 218 -2.08 -15.54 0.49
CA VAL A 218 -2.71 -14.56 1.39
C VAL A 218 -3.48 -13.48 0.62
N VAL A 219 -2.84 -12.77 -0.30
CA VAL A 219 -3.50 -11.70 -1.08
C VAL A 219 -4.67 -12.25 -1.88
N ASP A 220 -4.45 -13.33 -2.62
CA ASP A 220 -5.51 -13.99 -3.39
C ASP A 220 -6.66 -14.49 -2.50
N ALA A 221 -6.38 -15.09 -1.34
CA ALA A 221 -7.45 -15.56 -0.43
C ALA A 221 -8.29 -14.39 0.11
N VAL A 222 -7.67 -13.26 0.47
CA VAL A 222 -8.40 -12.05 0.91
C VAL A 222 -9.24 -11.49 -0.24
N ILE A 223 -8.71 -11.44 -1.46
CA ILE A 223 -9.45 -10.98 -2.66
C ILE A 223 -10.66 -11.89 -2.92
N VAL A 224 -10.47 -13.21 -2.90
CA VAL A 224 -11.56 -14.19 -3.08
C VAL A 224 -12.60 -14.03 -1.97
N PHE A 225 -12.17 -13.97 -0.71
CA PHE A 225 -13.06 -13.76 0.43
C PHE A 225 -13.89 -12.47 0.28
N ASN A 226 -13.26 -11.36 -0.13
CA ASN A 226 -13.92 -10.09 -0.35
C ASN A 226 -14.92 -10.15 -1.51
N ARG A 227 -14.58 -10.85 -2.59
CA ARG A 227 -15.48 -11.03 -3.75
C ARG A 227 -16.72 -11.86 -3.40
N GLU A 228 -16.56 -12.87 -2.55
CA GLU A 228 -17.65 -13.74 -2.10
C GLU A 228 -18.48 -13.15 -0.96
N SER A 229 -18.02 -12.05 -0.36
CA SER A 229 -18.69 -11.43 0.80
C SER A 229 -19.46 -10.15 0.40
N PRO A 230 -20.60 -9.87 1.08
CA PRO A 230 -21.27 -8.57 1.02
C PRO A 230 -20.33 -7.41 1.37
N ALA A 231 -20.64 -6.19 0.90
CA ALA A 231 -19.75 -5.04 1.05
C ALA A 231 -19.38 -4.75 2.52
N GLU A 232 -20.33 -4.93 3.43
CA GLU A 232 -20.18 -4.76 4.86
C GLU A 232 -19.41 -5.89 5.56
N GLN A 233 -18.99 -6.92 4.83
CA GLN A 233 -18.29 -8.10 5.36
C GLN A 233 -16.92 -8.31 4.70
N ARG A 234 -16.35 -7.27 4.09
CA ARG A 234 -15.06 -7.31 3.38
C ARG A 234 -13.94 -6.79 4.28
N PHE A 235 -12.72 -7.22 4.03
CA PHE A 235 -11.53 -6.54 4.53
C PHE A 235 -11.30 -5.24 3.74
N ASP A 236 -10.86 -4.20 4.43
CA ASP A 236 -10.55 -2.89 3.83
C ASP A 236 -9.13 -2.80 3.27
N GLY A 237 -8.23 -3.68 3.71
CA GLY A 237 -6.84 -3.68 3.28
C GLY A 237 -6.05 -4.89 3.74
N ILE A 238 -4.79 -4.93 3.32
CA ILE A 238 -3.81 -5.96 3.69
C ILE A 238 -2.54 -5.25 4.17
N HIS A 239 -1.99 -5.69 5.30
CA HIS A 239 -0.70 -5.27 5.83
C HIS A 239 0.24 -6.48 5.90
N PHE A 240 1.50 -6.26 5.51
CA PHE A 240 2.58 -7.24 5.67
C PHE A 240 3.62 -6.73 6.67
N ASP A 241 3.74 -7.41 7.81
CA ASP A 241 4.80 -7.16 8.80
C ASP A 241 5.95 -8.17 8.65
N ASN A 242 6.71 -8.03 7.56
CA ASN A 242 7.72 -9.04 7.20
C ASN A 242 9.04 -8.92 7.96
N GLU A 243 9.42 -7.79 8.56
CA GLU A 243 10.65 -7.69 9.38
C GLU A 243 11.95 -8.36 8.81
N PRO A 244 12.38 -8.06 7.57
CA PRO A 244 13.49 -8.77 6.91
C PRO A 244 14.84 -8.66 7.61
N TYR A 245 14.99 -7.73 8.56
CA TYR A 245 16.20 -7.54 9.35
C TYR A 245 16.48 -8.70 10.32
N LEU A 246 15.49 -9.56 10.57
CA LEU A 246 15.62 -10.78 11.34
C LEU A 246 16.26 -11.93 10.54
N LEU A 247 16.37 -11.80 9.22
CA LEU A 247 16.93 -12.85 8.36
C LEU A 247 18.42 -13.08 8.60
N LEU A 248 18.81 -14.36 8.56
CA LEU A 248 20.21 -14.74 8.55
C LEU A 248 20.93 -14.08 7.36
N GLY A 249 22.02 -13.38 7.65
CA GLY A 249 22.81 -12.67 6.64
C GLY A 249 22.41 -11.22 6.40
N TRP A 250 21.42 -10.66 7.11
CA TRP A 250 21.09 -9.23 7.04
C TRP A 250 22.27 -8.30 7.38
N LYS A 251 23.19 -8.75 8.24
CA LYS A 251 24.39 -7.97 8.59
C LYS A 251 25.45 -7.97 7.48
N ASP A 252 25.38 -8.90 6.53
CA ASP A 252 26.25 -8.89 5.36
C ASP A 252 25.72 -7.91 4.31
N ARG A 253 26.59 -7.05 3.80
CA ARG A 253 26.19 -5.97 2.89
C ARG A 253 25.58 -6.50 1.59
N LEU A 254 26.24 -7.47 0.95
CA LEU A 254 25.82 -7.98 -0.37
C LEU A 254 24.51 -8.76 -0.24
N ARG A 255 24.41 -9.61 0.78
CA ARG A 255 23.19 -10.37 1.07
C ARG A 255 22.02 -9.47 1.47
N ARG A 256 22.26 -8.42 2.26
CA ARG A 256 21.22 -7.43 2.58
C ARG A 256 20.70 -6.73 1.34
N GLU A 257 21.57 -6.33 0.41
CA GLU A 257 21.15 -5.71 -0.84
C GLU A 257 20.29 -6.66 -1.68
N GLN A 258 20.64 -7.95 -1.71
CA GLN A 258 19.81 -8.97 -2.35
C GLN A 258 18.43 -9.10 -1.68
N ILE A 259 18.37 -9.23 -0.35
CA ILE A 259 17.10 -9.31 0.40
C ILE A 259 16.23 -8.09 0.12
N LEU A 260 16.81 -6.88 0.09
CA LEU A 260 16.06 -5.67 -0.21
C LEU A 260 15.50 -5.66 -1.64
N ARG A 261 16.25 -6.18 -2.63
CA ARG A 261 15.76 -6.29 -4.02
C ARG A 261 14.60 -7.28 -4.13
N GLU A 262 14.72 -8.44 -3.49
CA GLU A 262 13.66 -9.45 -3.46
C GLU A 262 12.43 -8.92 -2.71
N PHE A 263 12.60 -8.23 -1.59
CA PHE A 263 11.50 -7.60 -0.87
C PHE A 263 10.80 -6.50 -1.68
N LEU A 264 11.53 -5.70 -2.47
CA LEU A 264 10.91 -4.75 -3.39
C LEU A 264 10.11 -5.46 -4.49
N GLU A 265 10.64 -6.57 -5.04
CA GLU A 265 9.91 -7.40 -6.00
C GLU A 265 8.60 -7.92 -5.41
N LEU A 266 8.60 -8.43 -4.17
CA LEU A 266 7.38 -8.84 -3.48
C LEU A 266 6.35 -7.70 -3.42
N ASN A 267 6.77 -6.51 -2.96
CA ASN A 267 5.84 -5.38 -2.80
C ASN A 267 5.23 -4.93 -4.13
N VAL A 268 6.00 -4.96 -5.23
CA VAL A 268 5.48 -4.65 -6.56
C VAL A 268 4.47 -5.69 -7.02
N GLU A 269 4.74 -6.98 -6.78
CA GLU A 269 3.82 -8.05 -7.16
C GLU A 269 2.52 -8.00 -6.33
N CYS A 270 2.58 -7.70 -5.03
CA CYS A 270 1.39 -7.53 -4.17
C CYS A 270 0.46 -6.38 -4.63
N GLN A 271 1.00 -5.40 -5.35
CA GLN A 271 0.25 -4.24 -5.84
C GLN A 271 -0.35 -4.47 -7.24
N ARG A 272 -0.05 -5.59 -7.90
CA ARG A 272 -0.62 -5.86 -9.21
C ARG A 272 -2.13 -6.03 -9.10
N PRO A 273 -2.92 -5.36 -9.95
CA PRO A 273 -4.35 -5.58 -9.99
C PRO A 273 -4.63 -7.03 -10.41
N ALA A 274 -5.49 -7.70 -9.64
CA ALA A 274 -6.00 -9.04 -9.92
C ALA A 274 -7.04 -9.05 -11.05
#